data_AF-A0A1M6C5F4-F1
#
_entry.id   AF-A0A1M6C5F4-F1
#
_cell.length_a   1.000
_cell.length_b   1.000
_cell.length_c   1.000
_cell.angle_alpha   90.00
_cell.angle_beta   90.00
_cell.angle_gamma   90.00
#
_symmetry.space_group_name_H-M   'P 1'
#
loop_
_entity.id
_entity.type
_entity.pdbx_description
1 polymer ?
#
loop_
_entity_poly.entity_id
_entity_poly.type
_entity_poly.pdbx_seq_one_letter_code
_entity_poly.pdbx_strand_id
1 'polypeptide(L)'
;MDMRDHTIQGFLAGLIGSMAEMFFTLTMYYGFGLTKYRFMDFAGIINFNQIPDSLLVAVIAESIVYIFCGFLGIVFIMMLKVLGRQNIILKGTLFGVLYWFLINVFRHSI
;
A
#
# COMPACT_ATOMS: atom_id res chain seq x y z
N MET A 1 9.25 17.85 14.95
CA MET A 1 9.53 16.67 14.11
C MET A 1 10.84 16.92 13.39
N ASP A 2 11.87 16.11 13.61
CA ASP A 2 13.11 16.21 12.83
C ASP A 2 12.91 15.45 11.52
N MET A 3 12.95 16.17 10.39
CA MET A 3 12.79 15.58 9.05
C MET A 3 13.96 14.65 8.68
N ARG A 4 15.01 14.56 9.52
CA ARG A 4 16.10 13.58 9.40
C ARG A 4 15.77 12.21 9.99
N ASP A 5 14.65 12.06 10.68
CA ASP A 5 14.22 10.76 11.16
C ASP A 5 13.79 9.88 9.98
N HIS A 6 14.58 8.84 9.75
CA HIS A 6 14.36 7.84 8.70
C HIS A 6 13.00 7.13 8.83
N THR A 7 12.45 7.08 10.04
CA THR A 7 11.13 6.52 10.32
C THR A 7 10.04 7.41 9.71
N ILE A 8 10.14 8.74 9.92
CA ILE A 8 9.17 9.70 9.37
C ILE A 8 9.29 9.76 7.84
N GLN A 9 10.52 9.79 7.31
CA GLN A 9 10.76 9.75 5.87
C GLN A 9 10.16 8.49 5.23
N GLY A 10 10.30 7.34 5.89
CA GLY A 10 9.80 6.06 5.37
C GLY A 10 8.30 6.00 5.41
N PHE A 11 7.70 6.45 6.52
CA PHE A 11 6.27 6.54 6.66
C PHE A 11 5.62 7.44 5.60
N LEU A 12 6.20 8.62 5.36
CA LEU A 12 5.74 9.55 4.32
C LEU A 12 5.91 8.97 2.92
N ALA A 13 7.03 8.31 2.63
CA ALA A 13 7.24 7.65 1.34
C ALA A 13 6.20 6.55 1.09
N GLY A 14 5.87 5.77 2.12
CA GLY A 14 4.83 4.75 2.08
C GLY A 14 3.43 5.34 1.85
N LEU A 15 3.10 6.45 2.51
CA LEU A 15 1.84 7.16 2.31
C LEU A 15 1.70 7.74 0.90
N ILE A 16 2.78 8.34 0.36
CA ILE A 16 2.76 8.86 -1.02
C ILE A 16 2.58 7.71 -2.02
N GLY A 17 3.22 6.56 -1.76
CA GLY A 17 3.08 5.36 -2.56
C GLY A 17 1.65 4.81 -2.57
N SER A 18 0.99 4.75 -1.42
CA SER A 18 -0.41 4.28 -1.34
C SER A 18 -1.41 5.25 -1.97
N MET A 19 -1.16 6.56 -1.93
CA MET A 19 -1.96 7.50 -2.71
C MET A 19 -1.82 7.25 -4.22
N ALA A 20 -0.60 6.99 -4.72
CA ALA A 20 -0.40 6.65 -6.12
C ALA A 20 -1.10 5.33 -6.51
N GLU A 21 -1.08 4.33 -5.63
CA GLU A 21 -1.82 3.08 -5.78
C GLU A 21 -3.34 3.30 -5.83
N MET A 22 -3.87 4.16 -4.96
CA MET A 22 -5.29 4.52 -4.95
C MET A 22 -5.70 5.12 -6.29
N PHE A 23 -4.94 6.11 -6.79
CA PHE A 23 -5.19 6.72 -8.10
C PHE A 23 -5.14 5.71 -9.25
N PHE A 24 -4.16 4.82 -9.24
CA PHE A 24 -4.02 3.77 -10.25
C PHE A 24 -5.22 2.80 -10.22
N THR A 25 -5.59 2.33 -9.03
CA THR A 25 -6.70 1.40 -8.84
C THR A 25 -8.05 2.02 -9.22
N LEU A 26 -8.25 3.29 -8.87
CA LEU A 26 -9.46 4.06 -9.22
C LEU A 26 -9.58 4.22 -10.74
N THR A 27 -8.46 4.52 -11.41
CA THR A 27 -8.40 4.66 -12.88
C THR A 27 -8.68 3.33 -13.57
N MET A 28 -8.13 2.22 -13.06
CA MET A 28 -8.40 0.89 -13.61
C MET A 28 -9.85 0.45 -13.40
N TYR A 29 -10.45 0.83 -12.27
CA TYR A 29 -11.84 0.51 -11.95
C TYR A 29 -12.82 1.32 -12.81
N TYR A 30 -12.75 2.66 -12.77
CA TYR A 30 -13.71 3.52 -13.46
C TYR A 30 -13.39 3.75 -14.95
N GLY A 31 -12.11 3.78 -15.31
CA GLY A 31 -11.67 4.07 -16.68
C GLY A 31 -11.67 2.84 -17.58
N PHE A 32 -11.20 1.69 -17.07
CA PHE A 32 -11.00 0.49 -17.88
C PHE A 32 -11.92 -0.68 -17.51
N GLY A 33 -12.62 -0.63 -16.37
CA GLY A 33 -13.48 -1.72 -15.91
C GLY A 33 -12.75 -3.05 -15.69
N LEU A 34 -11.41 -3.01 -15.55
CA LEU A 34 -10.55 -4.21 -15.48
C LEU A 34 -10.54 -4.85 -14.08
N THR A 35 -11.06 -4.16 -13.07
CA THR A 35 -11.07 -4.61 -11.68
C THR A 35 -12.50 -4.63 -11.14
N LYS A 36 -12.94 -5.78 -10.62
CA LYS A 36 -14.25 -5.92 -9.93
C LYS A 36 -14.20 -5.49 -8.46
N TYR A 37 -13.01 -5.44 -7.87
CA TYR A 37 -12.80 -5.13 -6.45
C TYR A 37 -11.72 -4.07 -6.32
N ARG A 38 -11.97 -3.07 -5.47
CA ARG A 38 -10.99 -2.06 -5.10
C ARG A 38 -10.10 -2.59 -3.98
N PHE A 39 -8.91 -2.02 -3.85
CA PHE A 39 -7.99 -2.37 -2.76
C PHE A 39 -8.62 -2.14 -1.37
N MET A 40 -9.49 -1.14 -1.29
CA MET A 40 -10.33 -0.84 -0.13
C MET A 40 -11.34 -1.95 0.20
N ASP A 41 -11.94 -2.57 -0.82
CA ASP A 41 -12.89 -3.66 -0.62
C ASP A 41 -12.16 -4.90 -0.06
N PHE A 42 -10.91 -5.12 -0.49
CA PHE A 42 -10.04 -6.18 0.05
C PHE A 42 -9.66 -5.95 1.52
N ALA A 43 -9.34 -4.70 1.89
CA ALA A 43 -9.10 -4.36 3.28
C ALA A 43 -10.35 -4.55 4.15
N GLY A 44 -11.54 -4.27 3.61
CA GLY A 44 -12.81 -4.55 4.28
C GLY A 44 -13.02 -6.04 4.52
N ILE A 45 -12.74 -6.88 3.51
CA ILE A 45 -12.85 -8.34 3.62
C ILE A 45 -11.86 -8.88 4.65
N ILE A 46 -10.60 -8.44 4.66
CA ILE A 46 -9.62 -8.93 5.65
C ILE A 46 -9.99 -8.50 7.08
N ASN A 47 -10.38 -7.25 7.29
CA ASN A 47 -10.55 -6.71 8.63
C ASN A 47 -11.94 -6.97 9.22
N PHE A 48 -12.97 -7.03 8.36
CA PHE A 48 -14.38 -7.10 8.78
C PHE A 48 -15.11 -8.32 8.22
N ASN A 49 -14.44 -9.16 7.41
CA ASN A 49 -15.02 -10.34 6.75
C ASN A 49 -16.25 -10.03 5.88
N GLN A 50 -16.37 -8.78 5.42
CA GLN A 50 -17.48 -8.31 4.59
C GLN A 50 -17.00 -7.20 3.67
N ILE A 51 -17.68 -7.05 2.53
CA ILE A 51 -17.46 -5.91 1.65
C ILE A 51 -17.93 -4.65 2.41
N PRO A 52 -17.15 -3.55 2.40
CA PRO A 52 -17.52 -2.36 3.14
C PRO A 52 -18.77 -1.71 2.53
N ASP A 53 -19.94 -2.06 3.06
CA ASP A 53 -21.24 -1.56 2.60
C ASP A 53 -21.60 -0.19 3.19
N SER A 54 -20.87 0.25 4.22
CA SER A 54 -21.06 1.55 4.85
C SER A 54 -19.82 2.44 4.71
N LEU A 55 -20.05 3.73 4.49
CA LEU A 55 -19.00 4.73 4.33
C LEU A 55 -18.03 4.74 5.51
N LEU A 56 -18.53 4.50 6.73
CA LEU A 56 -17.72 4.45 7.94
C LEU A 56 -16.77 3.24 7.96
N VAL A 57 -17.27 2.04 7.63
CA VAL A 57 -16.42 0.84 7.55
C VAL A 57 -15.38 1.00 6.43
N ALA A 58 -15.79 1.63 5.33
CA ALA A 58 -14.91 1.93 4.22
C ALA A 58 -13.73 2.84 4.66
N VAL A 59 -14.01 3.98 5.30
CA VAL A 59 -12.97 4.91 5.78
C VAL A 59 -12.02 4.24 6.78
N ILE A 60 -12.55 3.39 7.68
CA ILE A 60 -11.72 2.66 8.65
C ILE A 60 -10.82 1.64 7.94
N ALA A 61 -11.37 0.85 7.00
CA ALA A 61 -10.61 -0.12 6.23
C ALA A 61 -9.48 0.57 5.43
N GLU A 62 -9.76 1.71 4.81
CA GLU A 62 -8.77 2.49 4.05
C GLU A 62 -7.69 3.07 4.97
N SER A 63 -8.08 3.56 6.15
CA SER A 63 -7.13 4.09 7.15
C SER A 63 -6.12 3.02 7.59
N ILE A 64 -6.58 1.77 7.77
CA ILE A 64 -5.69 0.64 8.12
C ILE A 64 -4.70 0.37 6.98
N VAL A 65 -5.15 0.42 5.72
CA VAL A 65 -4.26 0.27 4.55
C VAL A 65 -3.21 1.38 4.52
N TYR A 66 -3.60 2.64 4.75
CA TYR A 66 -2.64 3.74 4.77
C TYR A 66 -1.57 3.58 5.85
N ILE A 67 -1.97 3.15 7.06
CA ILE A 67 -1.02 2.88 8.15
C ILE A 67 -0.08 1.74 7.77
N PHE A 68 -0.60 0.66 7.17
CA PHE A 68 0.19 -0.48 6.73
C PHE A 68 1.18 -0.11 5.63
N CYS A 69 0.77 0.64 4.61
CA CYS A 69 1.65 1.14 3.56
C CYS A 69 2.71 2.11 4.11
N GLY A 70 2.35 2.96 5.07
CA GLY A 70 3.31 3.78 5.81
C GLY A 70 4.37 2.92 6.50
N PHE A 71 3.97 1.85 7.19
CA PHE A 71 4.90 0.92 7.81
C PHE A 71 5.82 0.22 6.80
N LEU A 72 5.30 -0.19 5.65
CA LEU A 72 6.12 -0.77 4.56
C LEU A 72 7.15 0.23 4.03
N GLY A 73 6.80 1.51 3.94
CA GLY A 73 7.75 2.57 3.59
C GLY A 73 8.88 2.73 4.62
N ILE A 74 8.59 2.57 5.91
CA ILE A 74 9.60 2.51 6.99
C ILE A 74 10.54 1.33 6.75
N VAL A 75 9.99 0.14 6.54
CA VAL A 75 10.76 -1.09 6.27
C VAL A 75 11.66 -0.89 5.05
N PHE A 76 11.15 -0.29 3.97
CA PHE A 76 11.93 -0.02 2.78
C PHE A 76 13.12 0.90 3.04
N ILE A 77 12.94 1.99 3.80
CA ILE A 77 14.06 2.88 4.15
C ILE A 77 15.07 2.18 5.06
N MET A 78 14.62 1.35 6.01
CA MET A 78 15.53 0.54 6.82
C MET A 78 16.33 -0.43 5.95
N MET A 79 15.69 -1.06 4.96
CA MET A 79 16.35 -1.94 3.99
C MET A 79 17.40 -1.21 3.15
N LEU A 80 17.12 0.04 2.76
CA LEU A 80 18.08 0.90 2.04
C LEU A 80 19.33 1.25 2.86
N LYS A 81 19.24 1.28 4.19
CA LYS A 81 20.44 1.47 5.03
C LYS A 81 21.40 0.29 4.92
N VAL A 82 20.87 -0.92 4.78
CA VAL A 82 21.66 -2.16 4.70
C VAL A 82 22.18 -2.39 3.28
N LEU A 83 21.31 -2.23 2.26
CA LEU A 83 21.64 -2.48 0.85
C LEU A 83 22.33 -1.30 0.16
N GLY A 84 22.50 -0.18 0.86
CA GLY A 84 23.01 1.07 0.31
C GLY A 84 21.98 1.82 -0.55
N ARG A 85 22.23 3.11 -0.75
CA ARG A 85 21.34 4.06 -1.45
C ARG A 85 21.52 4.11 -2.97
N GLN A 86 22.33 3.23 -3.55
CA GLN A 86 22.48 3.16 -5.02
C GLN A 86 21.24 2.50 -5.65
N ASN A 87 20.83 3.01 -6.82
CA ASN A 87 19.71 2.49 -7.62
C ASN A 87 18.37 2.41 -6.85
N ILE A 88 18.00 3.49 -6.15
CA ILE A 88 16.78 3.55 -5.32
C ILE A 88 15.53 3.22 -6.13
N ILE A 89 15.43 3.72 -7.36
CA ILE A 89 14.29 3.48 -8.24
C ILE A 89 14.12 1.98 -8.49
N LEU A 90 15.18 1.28 -8.90
CA LEU A 90 15.14 -0.16 -9.15
C LEU A 90 14.75 -0.96 -7.90
N LYS A 91 15.37 -0.64 -6.76
CA LYS A 91 15.07 -1.31 -5.48
C LYS A 91 13.63 -1.06 -5.03
N GLY A 92 13.14 0.17 -5.21
CA GLY A 92 11.76 0.55 -4.93
C GLY A 92 10.77 -0.19 -5.82
N THR A 93 11.04 -0.28 -7.12
CA THR A 93 10.21 -1.04 -8.06
C THR A 93 10.19 -2.52 -7.70
N LEU A 94 11.34 -3.15 -7.42
CA LEU A 94 11.40 -4.55 -7.01
C LEU A 94 10.63 -4.79 -5.70
N PHE A 95 10.79 -3.90 -4.72
CA PHE A 95 10.04 -3.96 -3.47
C PHE A 95 8.53 -3.85 -3.70
N GLY A 96 8.10 -2.91 -4.55
CA GLY A 96 6.70 -2.74 -4.93
C GLY A 96 6.12 -3.94 -5.66
N VAL A 97 6.86 -4.53 -6.61
CA VAL A 97 6.44 -5.75 -7.33
C VAL A 97 6.32 -6.94 -6.38
N LEU A 98 7.27 -7.12 -5.47
CA LEU A 98 7.22 -8.15 -4.43
C LEU A 98 6.00 -7.98 -3.52
N TYR A 99 5.78 -6.75 -3.04
CA TYR A 99 4.62 -6.40 -2.22
C TYR A 99 3.30 -6.71 -2.95
N TRP A 100 3.16 -6.25 -4.19
CA TRP A 100 1.98 -6.51 -5.00
C TRP A 100 1.76 -8.01 -5.23
N PHE A 101 2.83 -8.76 -5.51
CA PHE A 101 2.74 -10.21 -5.70
C PHE A 101 2.29 -10.92 -4.42
N LEU A 102 2.90 -10.59 -3.27
CA LEU A 102 2.55 -11.18 -1.97
C LEU A 102 1.06 -10.96 -1.62
N ILE A 103 0.55 -9.75 -1.84
CA ILE A 103 -0.87 -9.45 -1.61
C ILE A 103 -1.77 -10.24 -2.55
N ASN A 104 -1.43 -10.33 -3.84
CA ASN A 104 -2.25 -11.06 -4.79
C ASN A 104 -2.29 -12.56 -4.52
N VAL A 105 -1.16 -13.15 -4.11
CA VAL A 105 -1.10 -14.55 -3.69
C VAL A 105 -1.93 -14.78 -2.43
N PHE A 106 -1.78 -13.92 -1.43
CA PHE A 106 -2.56 -13.99 -0.20
C PHE A 106 -4.07 -13.87 -0.48
N ARG A 107 -4.47 -12.96 -1.37
CA ARG A 107 -5.85 -12.80 -1.82
C ARG A 107 -6.43 -14.08 -2.45
N HIS A 108 -5.63 -14.84 -3.19
CA HIS A 108 -6.12 -16.07 -3.83
C HIS A 108 -6.27 -17.25 -2.86
N SER A 109 -5.78 -17.10 -1.62
CA SER A 109 -5.79 -18.15 -0.60
C SER A 109 -6.96 -18.01 0.39
N ILE A 110 -7.77 -16.96 0.25
CA ILE A 110 -8.99 -16.66 1.02
C ILE A 110 -10.18 -16.79 0.07
#